data_AF-A0A3M1T1X4-F1
#
_entry.id   AF-A0A3M1T1X4-F1
#
_cell.length_a   1.000
_cell.length_b   1.000
_cell.length_c   1.000
_cell.angle_alpha   90.00
_cell.angle_beta   90.00
_cell.angle_gamma   90.00
#
_symmetry.space_group_name_H-M   'P 1'
#
loop_
_entity.id
_entity.type
_entity.pdbx_description
1 polymer ?
#
loop_
_entity_poly.entity_id
_entity_poly.type
_entity_poly.pdbx_seq_one_letter_code
_entity_poly.pdbx_strand_id
1 'polypeptide(L)'
;MVRSRALAAYFCVLLLGAGGAALADTVHLSSGGVVRGRIVKETSRGVTVQTAGGLTVVSREDIERIERGASTVERYRAKLRKIDRRDPDARRELARWCERRPDGDELARREYRAILELVPDDAEARKKLGYVRREGRWVLPGSKPASAPRPAKRSRKTRRAARLAVPASPELNEALAAVRSAKAEKRAAAWELLADEAGEVERLRALLAGESSSLQKRLRSRLGLGEGDLASQEVVVDEALQRYAQEVLRPAVNEALEAYGRAVLRRRARAVGRLADAFGEHVPGVSQGASLTKRSEALDRWAKARDEALRVVFDKSIYPDANHGRSGQPVVDEKVDACRAAFAPFDALVRKDLARLLRLDAEGAEALLSAVALETTRLAELGHVLEARGLAAAAPPSLPAALEALVTYRAGKVERALVLAERLDPWSQALLQRLRDERVRDYNASFRQKNPLPFGVQPSGTEIEQVRITNDYRILMGRPALAIDPRLVQSARGHSADMTRLGFFDHTSPVQGKRTPAERMAAAGYPSPGGENISLGSVTPKATHLAWYNSSGHHRNILGATWTAMGAGQDGQHWTQNFGSHSELLR
;
A
#
# COMPACT_ATOMS: atom_id res chain seq x y z
N MET A 1 16.52 -44.74 -59.65
CA MET A 1 17.45 -45.16 -58.58
C MET A 1 17.33 -44.15 -57.45
N VAL A 2 16.87 -44.42 -56.22
CA VAL A 2 16.37 -45.61 -55.52
C VAL A 2 15.22 -45.13 -54.62
N ARG A 3 14.06 -45.81 -54.70
CA ARG A 3 12.97 -45.75 -53.71
C ARG A 3 13.26 -46.76 -52.60
N SER A 4 12.94 -46.43 -51.34
CA SER A 4 12.33 -47.32 -50.30
C SER A 4 12.31 -46.59 -48.95
N ARG A 5 11.13 -46.18 -48.44
CA ARG A 5 10.17 -46.92 -47.59
C ARG A 5 10.41 -46.72 -46.08
N ALA A 6 9.47 -45.97 -45.48
CA ALA A 6 8.81 -46.16 -44.19
C ALA A 6 9.64 -46.34 -42.90
N LEU A 7 9.39 -45.44 -41.93
CA LEU A 7 8.88 -45.84 -40.62
C LEU A 7 8.18 -44.66 -39.94
N ALA A 8 6.84 -44.71 -39.96
CA ALA A 8 6.00 -43.93 -39.06
C ALA A 8 6.15 -44.49 -37.65
N ALA A 9 6.63 -43.67 -36.72
CA ALA A 9 6.56 -43.97 -35.29
C ALA A 9 5.35 -43.24 -34.70
N TYR A 10 4.18 -43.89 -34.78
CA TYR A 10 3.02 -43.57 -33.95
C TYR A 10 3.38 -43.88 -32.49
N PHE A 11 3.52 -42.85 -31.65
CA PHE A 11 3.52 -43.04 -30.21
C PHE A 11 2.09 -42.88 -29.69
N CYS A 12 1.35 -43.99 -29.70
CA CYS A 12 0.17 -44.16 -28.85
C CYS A 12 0.64 -44.27 -27.40
N VAL A 13 0.36 -43.25 -26.58
CA VAL A 13 0.45 -43.38 -25.12
C VAL A 13 -0.93 -43.71 -24.57
N LEU A 14 -0.99 -44.91 -23.99
CA LEU A 14 -2.12 -45.53 -23.31
C LEU A 14 -2.74 -44.67 -22.20
N LEU A 15 -4.07 -44.74 -22.15
CA LEU A 15 -4.92 -44.35 -21.02
C LEU A 15 -4.67 -45.25 -19.80
N LEU A 16 -4.09 -44.70 -18.74
CA LEU A 16 -4.25 -45.20 -17.36
C LEU A 16 -4.29 -44.02 -16.38
N GLY A 17 -5.39 -43.91 -15.62
CA GLY A 17 -5.53 -43.05 -14.44
C GLY A 17 -6.52 -41.89 -14.58
N ALA A 18 -7.81 -42.14 -14.29
CA ALA A 18 -8.90 -41.15 -14.26
C ALA A 18 -8.77 -40.02 -13.20
N GLY A 19 -7.59 -39.83 -12.58
CA GLY A 19 -7.33 -38.77 -11.59
C GLY A 19 -6.37 -37.66 -12.05
N GLY A 20 -5.64 -37.85 -13.16
CA GLY A 20 -4.55 -36.94 -13.59
C GLY A 20 -4.96 -35.80 -14.53
N ALA A 21 -6.06 -35.96 -15.27
CA ALA A 21 -6.45 -35.03 -16.34
C ALA A 21 -6.83 -33.61 -15.83
N ALA A 22 -7.25 -33.48 -14.57
CA ALA A 22 -7.68 -32.20 -13.99
C ALA A 22 -6.53 -31.37 -13.35
N LEU A 23 -5.27 -31.78 -13.53
CA LEU A 23 -4.11 -31.18 -12.85
C LEU A 23 -3.05 -30.60 -13.79
N ALA A 24 -3.10 -30.89 -15.09
CA ALA A 24 -2.08 -30.50 -16.06
C ALA A 24 -2.55 -29.39 -17.00
N ASP A 25 -1.63 -28.53 -17.42
CA ASP A 25 -1.85 -27.67 -18.59
C ASP A 25 -1.88 -28.56 -19.83
N THR A 26 -2.69 -28.16 -20.81
CA THR A 26 -2.84 -28.85 -22.08
C THR A 26 -2.45 -27.90 -23.20
N VAL A 27 -1.39 -28.25 -23.94
CA VAL A 27 -0.91 -27.52 -25.10
C VAL A 27 -1.40 -28.28 -26.34
N HIS A 28 -2.31 -27.67 -27.08
CA HIS A 28 -2.80 -28.16 -28.37
C HIS A 28 -1.83 -27.71 -29.46
N LEU A 29 -1.35 -28.66 -30.24
CA LEU A 29 -0.37 -28.41 -31.30
C LEU A 29 -1.08 -28.16 -32.63
N SER A 30 -0.51 -27.30 -33.45
CA SER A 30 -0.98 -27.00 -34.81
C SER A 30 -1.03 -28.24 -35.72
N SER A 31 -0.31 -29.31 -35.37
CA SER A 31 -0.33 -30.62 -36.05
C SER A 31 -1.49 -31.54 -35.61
N GLY A 32 -2.36 -31.09 -34.71
CA GLY A 32 -3.46 -31.86 -34.13
C GLY A 32 -3.06 -32.73 -32.91
N GLY A 33 -1.77 -32.72 -32.53
CA GLY A 33 -1.28 -33.39 -31.33
C GLY A 33 -1.56 -32.61 -30.04
N VAL A 34 -1.43 -33.27 -28.89
CA VAL A 34 -1.64 -32.64 -27.57
C VAL A 34 -0.50 -32.98 -26.62
N VAL A 35 0.10 -31.96 -26.02
CA VAL A 35 1.10 -32.11 -24.96
C VAL A 35 0.45 -31.77 -23.62
N ARG A 36 0.33 -32.76 -22.74
CA ARG A 36 -0.23 -32.60 -21.39
C ARG A 36 0.88 -32.60 -20.34
N GLY A 37 0.95 -31.55 -19.52
CA GLY A 37 1.91 -31.43 -18.43
C GLY A 37 1.88 -30.04 -17.78
N ARG A 38 2.78 -29.74 -16.85
CA ARG A 38 2.85 -28.41 -16.22
C ARG A 38 3.72 -27.49 -17.08
N ILE A 39 3.22 -26.34 -17.51
CA ILE A 39 4.07 -25.33 -18.16
C ILE A 39 4.99 -24.71 -17.10
N VAL A 40 6.29 -24.95 -17.21
CA VAL A 40 7.31 -24.46 -16.27
C VAL A 40 8.02 -23.20 -16.76
N LYS A 41 7.98 -22.94 -18.07
CA LYS A 41 8.55 -21.74 -18.69
C LYS A 41 7.77 -21.37 -19.93
N GLU A 42 7.50 -20.10 -20.11
CA GLU A 42 6.88 -19.56 -21.32
C GLU A 42 7.63 -18.31 -21.78
N THR A 43 7.94 -18.26 -23.07
CA THR A 43 8.67 -17.16 -23.70
C THR A 43 7.99 -16.76 -25.00
N SER A 44 8.51 -15.73 -25.67
CA SER A 44 8.08 -15.41 -27.05
C SER A 44 8.35 -16.56 -28.02
N ARG A 45 9.35 -17.41 -27.76
CA ARG A 45 9.79 -18.51 -28.65
C ARG A 45 9.06 -19.83 -28.44
N GLY A 46 8.31 -19.99 -27.34
CA GLY A 46 7.60 -21.24 -27.06
C GLY A 46 7.38 -21.49 -25.57
N VAL A 47 6.92 -22.70 -25.26
CA VAL A 47 6.64 -23.17 -23.90
C VAL A 47 7.45 -24.41 -23.56
N THR A 48 7.88 -24.51 -22.31
CA THR A 48 8.48 -25.73 -21.74
C THR A 48 7.46 -26.37 -20.82
N VAL A 49 7.07 -27.60 -21.14
CA VAL A 49 6.09 -28.41 -20.44
C VAL A 49 6.80 -29.55 -19.71
N GLN A 50 6.67 -29.62 -18.39
CA GLN A 50 7.06 -30.78 -17.61
C GLN A 50 5.98 -31.85 -17.78
N THR A 51 6.28 -32.87 -18.57
CA THR A 51 5.45 -34.06 -18.76
C THR A 51 5.91 -35.18 -17.83
N ALA A 52 5.18 -36.31 -17.81
CA ALA A 52 5.60 -37.52 -17.10
C ALA A 52 6.93 -38.10 -17.65
N GLY A 53 7.26 -37.83 -18.91
CA GLY A 53 8.50 -38.27 -19.56
C GLY A 53 9.68 -37.29 -19.46
N GLY A 54 9.52 -36.18 -18.74
CA GLY A 54 10.54 -35.13 -18.62
C GLY A 54 10.12 -33.78 -19.20
N LEU A 55 11.09 -32.90 -19.43
CA LEU A 55 10.86 -31.57 -19.99
C LEU A 55 10.69 -31.67 -21.51
N THR A 56 9.57 -31.16 -22.00
CA THR A 56 9.25 -31.06 -23.43
C THR A 56 9.18 -29.59 -23.82
N VAL A 57 9.95 -29.17 -24.83
CA VAL A 57 9.89 -27.82 -25.37
C VAL A 57 9.02 -27.82 -26.62
N VAL A 58 8.04 -26.93 -26.65
CA VAL A 58 7.13 -26.73 -27.79
C VAL A 58 7.38 -25.33 -28.35
N SER A 59 7.71 -25.23 -29.63
CA SER A 59 7.90 -23.95 -30.33
C SER A 59 6.59 -23.17 -30.35
N ARG A 60 6.66 -21.83 -30.32
CA ARG A 60 5.44 -20.99 -30.36
C ARG A 60 4.63 -21.21 -31.64
N GLU A 61 5.29 -21.49 -32.76
CA GLU A 61 4.66 -21.72 -34.07
C GLU A 61 3.85 -23.03 -34.12
N ASP A 62 4.24 -24.01 -33.30
CA ASP A 62 3.59 -25.31 -33.21
C ASP A 62 2.40 -25.31 -32.24
N ILE A 63 2.08 -24.19 -31.59
CA ILE A 63 1.03 -24.10 -30.56
C ILE A 63 -0.22 -23.45 -31.16
N GLU A 64 -1.30 -24.22 -31.22
CA GLU A 64 -2.63 -23.73 -31.60
C GLU A 64 -3.31 -23.06 -30.40
N ARG A 65 -3.31 -23.73 -29.25
CA ARG A 65 -4.02 -23.30 -28.03
C ARG A 65 -3.35 -23.83 -26.78
N ILE A 66 -3.40 -23.06 -25.69
CA ILE A 66 -3.02 -23.53 -24.35
C ILE A 66 -4.24 -23.47 -23.44
N GLU A 67 -4.65 -24.62 -22.92
CA GLU A 67 -5.64 -24.71 -21.83
C GLU A 67 -4.89 -24.90 -20.51
N ARG A 68 -4.95 -23.88 -19.65
CA ARG A 68 -4.28 -23.96 -18.34
C ARG A 68 -5.13 -24.72 -17.34
N GLY A 69 -4.51 -25.63 -16.61
CA GLY A 69 -5.17 -26.30 -15.49
C GLY A 69 -5.51 -25.30 -14.38
N ALA A 70 -6.64 -25.50 -13.69
CA ALA A 70 -7.02 -24.61 -12.60
C ALA A 70 -5.91 -24.55 -11.53
N SER A 71 -5.41 -23.35 -11.23
CA SER A 71 -4.34 -23.16 -10.26
C SER A 71 -4.71 -23.70 -8.88
N THR A 72 -3.69 -24.02 -8.06
CA THR A 72 -3.90 -24.40 -6.65
C THR A 72 -4.74 -23.35 -5.91
N VAL A 73 -4.53 -22.07 -6.24
CA VAL A 73 -5.26 -20.91 -5.69
C VAL A 73 -6.73 -20.91 -6.08
N GLU A 74 -7.07 -21.17 -7.35
CA GLU A 74 -8.48 -21.19 -7.81
C GLU A 74 -9.27 -22.34 -7.18
N ARG A 75 -8.65 -23.51 -7.06
CA ARG A 75 -9.25 -24.67 -6.41
C ARG A 75 -9.40 -24.48 -4.90
N TYR A 76 -8.41 -23.86 -4.27
CA TYR A 76 -8.49 -23.42 -2.88
C TYR A 76 -9.68 -22.48 -2.67
N ARG A 77 -9.83 -21.44 -3.51
CA ARG A 77 -10.97 -20.50 -3.44
C ARG A 77 -12.32 -21.20 -3.61
N ALA A 78 -12.39 -22.19 -4.52
CA ALA A 78 -13.61 -22.97 -4.72
C ALA A 78 -13.96 -23.85 -3.52
N LYS A 79 -12.96 -24.46 -2.87
CA LYS A 79 -13.16 -25.23 -1.63
C LYS A 79 -13.50 -24.35 -0.43
N LEU A 80 -12.83 -23.21 -0.30
CA LEU A 80 -13.07 -22.24 0.77
C LEU A 80 -14.52 -21.71 0.77
N ARG A 81 -15.16 -21.61 -0.40
CA ARG A 81 -16.58 -21.22 -0.53
C ARG A 81 -17.57 -22.29 -0.07
N LYS A 82 -17.13 -23.55 0.05
CA LYS A 82 -17.99 -24.70 0.38
C LYS A 82 -17.88 -25.14 1.84
N ILE A 83 -16.95 -24.56 2.60
CA ILE A 83 -16.78 -24.86 4.02
C ILE A 83 -17.37 -23.75 4.89
N ASP A 84 -17.82 -24.09 6.09
CA ASP A 84 -18.05 -23.08 7.12
C ASP A 84 -16.69 -22.54 7.60
N ARG A 85 -16.54 -21.22 7.55
CA ARG A 85 -15.30 -20.52 7.92
C ARG A 85 -15.18 -20.28 9.42
N ARG A 86 -16.20 -20.61 10.22
CA ARG A 86 -16.16 -20.58 11.69
C ARG A 86 -15.89 -21.96 12.29
N ASP A 87 -15.91 -23.00 11.47
CA ASP A 87 -15.55 -24.36 11.87
C ASP A 87 -14.02 -24.58 11.74
N PRO A 88 -13.30 -24.77 12.86
CA PRO A 88 -11.86 -25.01 12.84
C PRO A 88 -11.48 -26.33 12.16
N ASP A 89 -12.33 -27.36 12.19
CA ASP A 89 -12.03 -28.66 11.59
C ASP A 89 -12.22 -28.64 10.08
N ALA A 90 -13.26 -27.96 9.58
CA ALA A 90 -13.43 -27.73 8.14
C ALA A 90 -12.25 -26.94 7.54
N ARG A 91 -11.70 -25.97 8.29
CA ARG A 91 -10.48 -25.25 7.90
C ARG A 91 -9.23 -26.11 7.96
N ARG A 92 -9.12 -27.01 8.93
CA ARG A 92 -8.00 -27.93 9.10
C ARG A 92 -7.92 -28.91 7.93
N GLU A 93 -9.05 -29.43 7.48
CA GLU A 93 -9.14 -30.24 6.27
C GLU A 93 -8.69 -29.47 5.02
N LEU A 94 -9.10 -28.22 4.89
CA LEU A 94 -8.67 -27.35 3.81
C LEU A 94 -7.17 -27.06 3.86
N ALA A 95 -6.60 -26.82 5.04
CA ALA A 95 -5.18 -26.61 5.26
C ALA A 95 -4.38 -27.84 4.81
N ARG A 96 -4.74 -29.03 5.29
CA ARG A 96 -4.10 -30.31 4.90
C ARG A 96 -4.26 -30.58 3.41
N TRP A 97 -5.39 -30.22 2.80
CA TRP A 97 -5.57 -30.32 1.36
C TRP A 97 -4.59 -29.40 0.59
N CYS A 98 -4.35 -28.18 1.08
CA CYS A 98 -3.38 -27.27 0.49
C CYS A 98 -1.95 -27.82 0.60
N GLU A 99 -1.55 -28.39 1.73
CA GLU A 99 -0.21 -28.99 1.93
C GLU A 99 0.12 -30.09 0.91
N ARG A 100 -0.89 -30.80 0.40
CA ARG A 100 -0.71 -31.87 -0.60
C ARG A 100 -0.54 -31.33 -2.03
N ARG A 101 -0.43 -30.02 -2.23
CA ARG A 101 -0.36 -29.40 -3.57
C ARG A 101 0.96 -28.67 -3.80
N PRO A 102 1.51 -28.74 -5.03
CA PRO A 102 2.58 -27.84 -5.44
C PRO A 102 2.11 -26.40 -5.25
N ASP A 103 2.88 -25.60 -4.50
CA ASP A 103 2.61 -24.19 -4.19
C ASP A 103 1.44 -23.93 -3.22
N GLY A 104 0.99 -24.96 -2.50
CA GLY A 104 -0.09 -24.85 -1.51
C GLY A 104 0.35 -24.46 -0.10
N ASP A 105 1.65 -24.42 0.18
CA ASP A 105 2.19 -24.20 1.54
C ASP A 105 1.76 -22.88 2.17
N GLU A 106 1.72 -21.79 1.39
CA GLU A 106 1.30 -20.49 1.90
C GLU A 106 -0.21 -20.46 2.21
N LEU A 107 -1.01 -21.15 1.39
CA LEU A 107 -2.45 -21.30 1.61
C LEU A 107 -2.73 -22.18 2.83
N ALA A 108 -1.96 -23.26 3.03
CA ALA A 108 -2.02 -24.09 4.24
C ALA A 108 -1.68 -23.27 5.49
N ARG A 109 -0.57 -22.52 5.47
CA ARG A 109 -0.18 -21.61 6.57
C ARG A 109 -1.24 -20.56 6.86
N ARG A 110 -1.92 -20.04 5.83
CA ARG A 110 -3.04 -19.10 6.00
C ARG A 110 -4.20 -19.72 6.76
N GLU A 111 -4.63 -20.93 6.42
CA GLU A 111 -5.70 -21.61 7.14
C GLU A 111 -5.30 -21.97 8.57
N TYR A 112 -4.06 -22.40 8.81
CA TYR A 112 -3.58 -22.62 10.18
C TYR A 112 -3.59 -21.34 11.03
N ARG A 113 -3.29 -20.17 10.46
CA ARG A 113 -3.44 -18.89 11.20
C ARG A 113 -4.90 -18.60 11.53
N ALA A 114 -5.80 -18.83 10.58
CA ALA A 114 -7.25 -18.64 10.81
C ALA A 114 -7.80 -19.61 11.87
N ILE A 115 -7.27 -20.83 11.97
CA ILE A 115 -7.60 -21.77 13.06
C ILE A 115 -7.17 -21.19 14.41
N LEU A 116 -6.00 -20.55 14.51
CA LEU A 116 -5.54 -19.93 15.77
C LEU A 116 -6.34 -18.68 16.18
N GLU A 117 -7.06 -18.04 15.26
CA GLU A 117 -8.01 -16.98 15.60
C GLU A 117 -9.27 -17.55 16.28
N LEU A 118 -9.67 -18.77 15.92
CA LEU A 118 -10.85 -19.46 16.47
C LEU A 118 -10.51 -20.27 17.73
N VAL A 119 -9.38 -20.96 17.71
CA VAL A 119 -8.88 -21.84 18.78
C VAL A 119 -7.41 -21.48 19.07
N PRO A 120 -7.17 -20.48 19.95
CA PRO A 120 -5.82 -19.92 20.17
C PRO A 120 -4.76 -20.91 20.65
N ASP A 121 -5.15 -22.03 21.26
CA ASP A 121 -4.25 -23.07 21.78
C ASP A 121 -4.22 -24.35 20.92
N ASP A 122 -4.67 -24.28 19.65
CA ASP A 122 -4.70 -25.43 18.76
C ASP A 122 -3.28 -26.00 18.50
N ALA A 123 -3.06 -27.22 19.00
CA ALA A 123 -1.74 -27.83 19.01
C ALA A 123 -1.20 -28.13 17.61
N GLU A 124 -2.07 -28.53 16.68
CA GLU A 124 -1.67 -28.86 15.32
C GLU A 124 -1.34 -27.60 14.52
N ALA A 125 -2.21 -26.59 14.53
CA ALA A 125 -1.99 -25.34 13.81
C ALA A 125 -0.72 -24.64 14.31
N ARG A 126 -0.47 -24.65 15.62
CA ARG A 126 0.77 -24.13 16.20
C ARG A 126 1.99 -24.93 15.74
N LYS A 127 1.95 -26.27 15.79
CA LYS A 127 3.06 -27.10 15.29
C LYS A 127 3.33 -26.86 13.80
N LYS A 128 2.28 -26.75 12.98
CA LYS A 128 2.35 -26.52 11.53
C LYS A 128 2.84 -25.12 11.16
N LEU A 129 2.62 -24.13 12.03
CA LEU A 129 3.21 -22.79 11.90
C LEU A 129 4.61 -22.67 12.51
N GLY A 130 5.18 -23.78 12.99
CA GLY A 130 6.54 -23.84 13.51
C GLY A 130 6.69 -23.50 14.99
N TYR A 131 5.60 -23.46 15.77
CA TYR A 131 5.70 -23.32 17.23
C TYR A 131 6.12 -24.64 17.88
N VAL A 132 6.91 -24.55 18.94
CA VAL A 132 7.32 -25.65 19.81
C VAL A 132 6.83 -25.40 21.24
N ARG A 133 6.52 -26.47 21.98
CA ARG A 133 6.07 -26.35 23.38
C ARG A 133 7.28 -26.31 24.31
N ARG A 134 7.45 -25.22 25.08
CA ARG A 134 8.48 -25.06 26.13
C ARG A 134 7.82 -24.54 27.41
N GLU A 135 8.09 -25.20 28.55
CA GLU A 135 7.53 -24.82 29.86
C GLU A 135 6.00 -24.63 29.85
N GLY A 136 5.29 -25.52 29.14
CA GLY A 136 3.83 -25.48 29.02
C GLY A 136 3.28 -24.43 28.05
N ARG A 137 4.13 -23.65 27.34
CA ARG A 137 3.70 -22.60 26.41
C ARG A 137 4.20 -22.85 24.99
N TRP A 138 3.45 -22.38 24.00
CA TRP A 138 3.87 -22.41 22.59
C TRP A 138 4.76 -21.24 22.25
N VAL A 139 5.96 -21.50 21.73
CA VAL A 139 6.96 -20.49 21.36
C VAL A 139 7.50 -20.79 19.95
N LEU A 140 7.81 -19.76 19.17
CA LEU A 140 8.46 -19.96 17.86
C LEU A 140 9.98 -20.11 18.08
N PRO A 141 10.66 -21.16 17.56
CA PRO A 141 12.11 -21.29 17.63
C PRO A 141 12.80 -20.04 17.04
N GLY A 142 13.73 -19.45 17.79
CA GLY A 142 14.45 -18.23 17.37
C GLY A 142 13.73 -16.91 17.68
N SER A 143 12.47 -16.94 18.13
CA SER A 143 11.86 -15.74 18.72
C SER A 143 12.47 -15.48 20.11
N LYS A 144 12.97 -14.26 20.36
CA LYS A 144 13.29 -13.83 21.74
C LYS A 144 12.06 -14.11 22.59
N PRO A 145 12.19 -14.73 23.78
CA PRO A 145 11.03 -15.08 24.57
C PRO A 145 10.15 -13.84 24.73
N ALA A 146 8.92 -13.93 24.21
CA ALA A 146 7.91 -12.95 24.53
C ALA A 146 7.80 -12.99 26.05
N SER A 147 8.29 -11.92 26.71
CA SER A 147 7.99 -11.71 28.12
C SER A 147 6.49 -11.89 28.26
N ALA A 148 6.07 -12.87 29.07
CA ALA A 148 4.65 -13.08 29.34
C ALA A 148 3.99 -11.72 29.62
N PRO A 149 2.73 -11.48 29.19
CA PRO A 149 1.97 -10.41 29.77
C PRO A 149 1.84 -10.78 31.24
N ARG A 150 2.72 -10.20 32.07
CA ARG A 150 2.49 -10.16 33.51
C ARG A 150 1.09 -9.58 33.66
N PRO A 151 0.19 -10.18 34.47
CA PRO A 151 -1.00 -9.44 34.90
C PRO A 151 -0.48 -8.08 35.38
N ALA A 152 -1.17 -7.00 35.00
CA ALA A 152 -0.74 -5.64 35.21
C ALA A 152 -0.51 -5.32 36.70
N LYS A 153 0.56 -5.85 37.28
CA LYS A 153 1.30 -5.23 38.35
C LYS A 153 1.92 -4.03 37.67
N ARG A 154 1.16 -2.92 37.61
CA ARG A 154 1.69 -1.56 37.52
C ARG A 154 2.93 -1.56 38.41
N SER A 155 4.09 -1.74 37.79
CA SER A 155 5.27 -2.06 38.57
C SER A 155 5.50 -0.87 39.50
N ARG A 156 5.77 -1.14 40.77
CA ARG A 156 6.22 -0.11 41.73
C ARG A 156 7.35 0.75 41.12
N LYS A 157 8.11 0.20 40.15
CA LYS A 157 9.14 0.85 39.32
C LYS A 157 8.63 1.98 38.41
N THR A 158 7.50 1.81 37.72
CA THR A 158 6.92 2.88 36.87
C THR A 158 6.22 3.97 37.69
N ARG A 159 5.69 3.64 38.87
CA ARG A 159 5.21 4.64 39.85
C ARG A 159 6.35 5.43 40.52
N ARG A 160 7.53 4.82 40.70
CA ARG A 160 8.72 5.50 41.27
C ARG A 160 9.37 6.50 40.29
N ALA A 161 9.30 6.26 38.98
CA ALA A 161 9.92 7.11 37.95
C ALA A 161 9.10 8.37 37.56
N ALA A 162 7.97 8.61 38.22
CA ALA A 162 7.14 9.81 38.03
C ALA A 162 7.02 10.66 39.29
N ARG A 163 7.63 10.23 40.41
CA ARG A 163 7.60 10.96 41.66
C ARG A 163 8.93 11.66 41.87
N LEU A 164 8.86 12.91 42.29
CA LEU A 164 10.04 13.67 42.67
C LEU A 164 10.73 13.00 43.86
N ALA A 165 12.05 13.06 43.89
CA ALA A 165 12.83 12.58 45.02
C ALA A 165 12.58 13.44 46.28
N VAL A 166 12.25 14.71 46.05
CA VAL A 166 11.86 15.69 47.08
C VAL A 166 10.35 15.61 47.37
N PRO A 167 9.89 15.93 48.59
CA PRO A 167 8.47 16.07 48.91
C PRO A 167 7.74 17.05 47.98
N ALA A 168 6.59 16.65 47.47
CA ALA A 168 5.76 17.44 46.57
C ALA A 168 4.29 17.05 46.78
N SER A 169 3.35 17.92 46.43
CA SER A 169 1.94 17.58 46.52
C SER A 169 1.60 16.33 45.68
N PRO A 170 0.60 15.52 46.07
CA PRO A 170 0.08 14.45 45.23
C PRO A 170 -0.27 14.92 43.81
N GLU A 171 -0.88 16.09 43.71
CA GLU A 171 -1.35 16.73 42.48
C GLU A 171 -0.18 17.07 41.55
N LEU A 172 0.91 17.64 42.07
CA LEU A 172 2.10 17.94 41.27
C LEU A 172 2.77 16.67 40.73
N ASN A 173 2.83 15.61 41.55
CA ASN A 173 3.33 14.30 41.10
C ASN A 173 2.42 13.67 40.03
N GLU A 174 1.11 13.88 40.13
CA GLU A 174 0.14 13.43 39.12
C GLU A 174 0.27 14.24 37.82
N ALA A 175 0.47 15.55 37.90
CA ALA A 175 0.74 16.41 36.76
C ALA A 175 2.01 15.98 36.00
N LEU A 176 3.12 15.73 36.72
CA LEU A 176 4.36 15.19 36.15
C LEU A 176 4.20 13.81 35.49
N ALA A 177 3.24 13.00 35.95
CA ALA A 177 2.89 11.76 35.27
C ALA A 177 2.01 12.02 34.03
N ALA A 178 1.09 12.98 34.13
CA ALA A 178 0.07 13.29 33.14
C ALA A 178 0.62 13.98 31.89
N VAL A 179 1.73 14.72 31.96
CA VAL A 179 2.44 15.23 30.75
C VAL A 179 2.84 14.11 29.78
N ARG A 180 2.95 12.86 30.26
CA ARG A 180 3.26 11.67 29.45
C ARG A 180 2.03 11.03 28.80
N SER A 181 0.83 11.57 29.01
CA SER A 181 -0.44 11.07 28.49
C SER A 181 -0.53 11.19 26.97
N ALA A 182 -1.21 10.23 26.31
CA ALA A 182 -1.56 10.35 24.89
C ALA A 182 -2.68 11.38 24.67
N LYS A 183 -3.55 11.55 25.67
CA LYS A 183 -4.69 12.47 25.69
C LYS A 183 -4.23 13.92 25.88
N ALA A 184 -4.64 14.81 24.98
CA ALA A 184 -4.22 16.21 24.96
C ALA A 184 -4.79 17.00 26.14
N GLU A 185 -6.06 16.77 26.48
CA GLU A 185 -6.76 17.39 27.61
C GLU A 185 -6.05 17.11 28.94
N LYS A 186 -5.51 15.89 29.11
CA LYS A 186 -4.75 15.53 30.31
C LYS A 186 -3.39 16.19 30.38
N ARG A 187 -2.76 16.47 29.24
CA ARG A 187 -1.48 17.18 29.20
C ARG A 187 -1.69 18.67 29.45
N ALA A 188 -2.72 19.28 28.86
CA ALA A 188 -3.06 20.68 29.09
C ALA A 188 -3.30 20.97 30.59
N ALA A 189 -4.19 20.21 31.24
CA ALA A 189 -4.43 20.35 32.68
C ALA A 189 -3.17 20.11 33.53
N ALA A 190 -2.28 19.22 33.09
CA ALA A 190 -1.01 19.00 33.78
C ALA A 190 -0.07 20.20 33.65
N TRP A 191 -0.02 20.84 32.49
CA TRP A 191 0.81 22.02 32.26
C TRP A 191 0.32 23.24 33.05
N GLU A 192 -0.99 23.42 33.19
CA GLU A 192 -1.56 24.45 34.08
C GLU A 192 -1.11 24.24 35.53
N LEU A 193 -1.20 23.00 36.03
CA LEU A 193 -0.83 22.66 37.41
C LEU A 193 0.69 22.79 37.64
N LEU A 194 1.52 22.50 36.64
CA LEU A 194 2.98 22.69 36.69
C LEU A 194 3.39 24.17 36.64
N ALA A 195 2.57 25.04 36.05
CA ALA A 195 2.80 26.48 36.00
C ALA A 195 2.36 27.20 37.29
N ASP A 196 1.40 26.62 38.02
CA ASP A 196 0.83 27.15 39.26
C ASP A 196 1.74 26.93 40.50
N GLU A 197 2.79 27.73 40.62
CA GLU A 197 3.71 27.69 41.76
C GLU A 197 3.05 28.14 43.07
N ALA A 198 2.20 29.17 43.02
CA ALA A 198 1.52 29.70 44.19
C ALA A 198 0.55 28.67 44.78
N GLY A 199 -0.26 28.01 43.94
CA GLY A 199 -1.13 26.94 44.40
C GLY A 199 -0.37 25.70 44.87
N GLU A 200 0.88 25.46 44.42
CA GLU A 200 1.71 24.38 44.99
C GLU A 200 2.11 24.68 46.43
N VAL A 201 2.45 25.94 46.75
CA VAL A 201 2.71 26.35 48.13
C VAL A 201 1.48 26.10 49.00
N GLU A 202 0.29 26.46 48.52
CA GLU A 202 -0.98 26.19 49.23
C GLU A 202 -1.24 24.70 49.44
N ARG A 203 -1.00 23.86 48.41
CA ARG A 203 -1.14 22.40 48.52
C ARG A 203 -0.16 21.80 49.53
N LEU A 204 1.08 22.31 49.58
CA LEU A 204 2.07 21.88 50.57
C LEU A 204 1.69 22.35 51.99
N ARG A 205 1.12 23.55 52.15
CA ARG A 205 0.57 24.04 53.42
C ARG A 205 -0.56 23.13 53.91
N ALA A 206 -1.51 22.80 53.03
CA ALA A 206 -2.60 21.87 53.34
C ALA A 206 -2.07 20.46 53.72
N LEU A 207 -1.04 19.98 53.02
CA LEU A 207 -0.37 18.72 53.35
C LEU A 207 0.32 18.74 54.72
N LEU A 208 0.88 19.89 55.14
CA LEU A 208 1.45 20.06 56.49
C LEU A 208 0.37 20.08 57.57
N ALA A 209 -0.78 20.70 57.30
CA ALA A 209 -1.91 20.79 58.23
C ALA A 209 -2.75 19.51 58.33
N GLY A 210 -2.63 18.60 57.36
CA GLY A 210 -3.39 17.35 57.29
C GLY A 210 -2.92 16.23 58.24
N GLU A 211 -3.51 15.05 58.07
CA GLU A 211 -3.20 13.86 58.87
C GLU A 211 -1.72 13.43 58.75
N SER A 212 -1.22 12.81 59.83
CA SER A 212 0.16 12.34 59.87
C SER A 212 0.44 11.30 58.81
N SER A 213 1.25 11.67 57.82
CA SER A 213 1.62 10.80 56.70
C SER A 213 3.13 10.75 56.51
N SER A 214 3.61 9.68 55.87
CA SER A 214 5.03 9.57 55.51
C SER A 214 5.53 10.72 54.62
N LEU A 215 4.64 11.31 53.81
CA LEU A 215 4.95 12.45 52.95
C LEU A 215 5.05 13.75 53.77
N GLN A 216 4.11 13.99 54.67
CA GLN A 216 4.12 15.13 55.59
C GLN A 216 5.38 15.10 56.49
N LYS A 217 5.72 13.95 57.08
CA LYS A 217 6.94 13.79 57.91
C LYS A 217 8.21 14.15 57.15
N ARG A 218 8.30 13.71 55.88
CA ARG A 218 9.44 14.05 55.00
C ARG A 218 9.47 15.54 54.66
N LEU A 219 8.32 16.16 54.45
CA LEU A 219 8.23 17.61 54.19
C LEU A 219 8.65 18.41 55.42
N ARG A 220 8.13 18.11 56.62
CA ARG A 220 8.56 18.76 57.89
C ARG A 220 10.07 18.66 58.10
N SER A 221 10.61 17.45 57.95
CA SER A 221 12.06 17.23 58.05
C SER A 221 12.86 18.05 57.03
N ARG A 222 12.34 18.20 55.80
CA ARG A 222 13.02 18.96 54.75
C ARG A 222 12.96 20.47 54.97
N LEU A 223 11.92 20.96 55.64
CA LEU A 223 11.73 22.36 56.02
C LEU A 223 12.41 22.72 57.37
N GLY A 224 12.94 21.73 58.09
CA GLY A 224 13.53 21.95 59.42
C GLY A 224 12.50 22.22 60.52
N LEU A 225 11.24 21.83 60.32
CA LEU A 225 10.16 22.03 61.28
C LEU A 225 10.13 20.90 62.33
N GLY A 226 10.21 21.25 63.62
CA GLY A 226 10.07 20.31 64.75
C GLY A 226 8.65 19.77 64.92
N GLU A 227 8.35 19.03 65.99
CA GLU A 227 6.99 18.47 66.26
C GLU A 227 5.98 19.48 66.85
N GLY A 228 6.36 20.76 66.97
CA GLY A 228 5.52 21.82 67.53
C GLY A 228 4.29 22.20 66.69
N ASP A 229 3.42 23.01 67.31
CA ASP A 229 2.18 23.51 66.71
C ASP A 229 2.47 24.49 65.56
N LEU A 230 2.11 24.07 64.35
CA LEU A 230 2.30 24.86 63.12
C LEU A 230 1.45 26.14 63.12
N ALA A 231 0.32 26.17 63.84
CA ALA A 231 -0.55 27.34 63.90
C ALA A 231 0.11 28.55 64.57
N SER A 232 1.08 28.30 65.46
CA SER A 232 1.86 29.35 66.13
C SER A 232 3.04 29.88 65.30
N GLN A 233 3.30 29.31 64.12
CA GLN A 233 4.49 29.56 63.29
C GLN A 233 4.15 29.93 61.84
N GLU A 234 2.95 30.43 61.58
CA GLU A 234 2.39 30.62 60.23
C GLU A 234 3.33 31.38 59.27
N VAL A 235 3.86 32.53 59.69
CA VAL A 235 4.81 33.34 58.89
C VAL A 235 6.10 32.56 58.55
N VAL A 236 6.65 31.84 59.53
CA VAL A 236 7.90 31.08 59.37
C VAL A 236 7.69 29.87 58.44
N VAL A 237 6.53 29.21 58.56
CA VAL A 237 6.14 28.09 57.70
C VAL A 237 5.97 28.55 56.26
N ASP A 238 5.35 29.71 56.05
CA ASP A 238 5.10 30.28 54.73
C ASP A 238 6.39 30.68 54.01
N GLU A 239 7.30 31.40 54.68
CA GLU A 239 8.61 31.73 54.12
C GLU A 239 9.42 30.46 53.78
N ALA A 240 9.37 29.44 54.65
CA ALA A 240 10.04 28.17 54.43
C ALA A 240 9.46 27.41 53.23
N LEU A 241 8.13 27.41 53.06
CA LEU A 241 7.45 26.78 51.92
C LEU A 241 7.76 27.49 50.61
N GLN A 242 7.74 28.83 50.58
CA GLN A 242 8.09 29.62 49.40
C GLN A 242 9.55 29.36 48.98
N ARG A 243 10.48 29.41 49.93
CA ARG A 243 11.90 29.10 49.66
C ARG A 243 12.07 27.66 49.17
N TYR A 244 11.40 26.70 49.80
CA TYR A 244 11.43 25.31 49.39
C TYR A 244 10.87 25.11 47.97
N ALA A 245 9.76 25.76 47.64
CA ALA A 245 9.15 25.70 46.32
C ALA A 245 10.12 26.21 45.24
N GLN A 246 10.77 27.35 45.48
CA GLN A 246 11.67 27.99 44.53
C GLN A 246 13.05 27.30 44.42
N GLU A 247 13.69 26.98 45.54
CA GLU A 247 15.09 26.53 45.57
C GLU A 247 15.24 25.00 45.47
N VAL A 248 14.20 24.25 45.84
CA VAL A 248 14.27 22.78 45.88
C VAL A 248 13.31 22.14 44.91
N LEU A 249 12.03 22.52 44.97
CA LEU A 249 10.98 21.85 44.20
C LEU A 249 11.05 22.22 42.71
N ARG A 250 11.16 23.51 42.37
CA ARG A 250 11.22 23.99 40.98
C ARG A 250 12.41 23.41 40.21
N PRO A 251 13.65 23.37 40.76
CA PRO A 251 14.77 22.66 40.12
C PRO A 251 14.49 21.17 39.90
N ALA A 252 13.87 20.49 40.88
CA ALA A 252 13.55 19.07 40.76
C ALA A 252 12.47 18.79 39.70
N VAL A 253 11.47 19.67 39.57
CA VAL A 253 10.46 19.64 38.49
C VAL A 253 11.14 19.82 37.13
N ASN A 254 12.00 20.83 37.01
CA ASN A 254 12.74 21.10 35.77
C ASN A 254 13.61 19.90 35.37
N GLU A 255 14.37 19.31 36.30
CA GLU A 255 15.18 18.11 36.03
C GLU A 255 14.31 16.93 35.55
N ALA A 256 13.14 16.73 36.15
CA ALA A 256 12.19 15.69 35.73
C ALA A 256 11.63 15.94 34.32
N LEU A 257 11.32 17.20 33.98
CA LEU A 257 10.84 17.60 32.66
C LEU A 257 11.94 17.51 31.60
N GLU A 258 13.18 17.85 31.93
CA GLU A 258 14.34 17.67 31.06
C GLU A 258 14.58 16.18 30.76
N ALA A 259 14.55 15.32 31.77
CA ALA A 259 14.66 13.88 31.60
C ALA A 259 13.54 13.32 30.71
N TYR A 260 12.32 13.86 30.88
CA TYR A 260 11.19 13.54 30.02
C TYR A 260 11.41 14.02 28.58
N GLY A 261 11.87 15.25 28.36
CA GLY A 261 12.18 15.79 27.04
C GLY A 261 13.22 14.96 26.30
N ARG A 262 14.33 14.56 26.95
CA ARG A 262 15.30 13.62 26.37
C ARG A 262 14.66 12.29 25.98
N ALA A 263 13.68 11.81 26.75
CA ALA A 263 12.94 10.59 26.41
C ALA A 263 11.98 10.80 25.23
N VAL A 264 11.32 11.96 25.11
CA VAL A 264 10.50 12.36 23.95
C VAL A 264 11.37 12.39 22.68
N LEU A 265 12.52 13.06 22.73
CA LEU A 265 13.48 13.12 21.61
C LEU A 265 13.86 11.71 21.12
N ARG A 266 14.22 10.80 22.05
CA ARG A 266 14.52 9.40 21.71
C ARG A 266 13.33 8.64 21.13
N ARG A 267 12.11 8.86 21.64
CA ARG A 267 10.90 8.21 21.12
C ARG A 267 10.56 8.72 19.72
N ARG A 268 10.66 10.02 19.48
CA ARG A 268 10.46 10.63 18.16
C ARG A 268 11.47 10.09 17.15
N ALA A 269 12.75 10.07 17.49
CA ALA A 269 13.80 9.50 16.63
C ALA A 269 13.51 8.04 16.28
N ARG A 270 13.06 7.22 17.23
CA ARG A 270 12.62 5.84 16.96
C ARG A 270 11.36 5.74 16.10
N ALA A 271 10.40 6.66 16.25
CA ALA A 271 9.20 6.68 15.42
C ALA A 271 9.54 7.02 13.95
N VAL A 272 10.38 8.03 13.74
CA VAL A 272 10.90 8.39 12.42
C VAL A 272 11.78 7.27 11.84
N GLY A 273 12.63 6.64 12.65
CA GLY A 273 13.44 5.49 12.23
C GLY A 273 12.59 4.30 11.76
N ARG A 274 11.52 3.95 12.50
CA ARG A 274 10.58 2.90 12.07
C ARG A 274 9.90 3.23 10.73
N LEU A 275 9.57 4.50 10.49
CA LEU A 275 9.08 4.96 9.20
C LEU A 275 10.14 4.79 8.12
N ALA A 276 11.36 5.26 8.34
CA ALA A 276 12.46 5.08 7.39
C ALA A 276 12.70 3.59 7.07
N ASP A 277 12.73 2.71 8.07
CA ASP A 277 12.94 1.26 7.89
C ASP A 277 11.84 0.61 7.05
N ALA A 278 10.58 1.02 7.23
CA ALA A 278 9.46 0.52 6.46
C ALA A 278 9.57 0.87 4.96
N PHE A 279 10.30 1.93 4.62
CA PHE A 279 10.45 2.45 3.26
C PHE A 279 11.83 2.12 2.66
N GLY A 280 12.81 1.81 3.49
CA GLY A 280 14.19 1.49 3.11
C GLY A 280 15.07 2.70 2.84
N GLU A 281 16.32 2.41 2.49
CA GLU A 281 17.38 3.40 2.23
C GLU A 281 17.27 4.08 0.85
N HIS A 282 16.07 4.28 0.34
CA HIS A 282 15.85 4.62 -1.07
C HIS A 282 14.92 5.82 -1.27
N VAL A 283 14.71 6.57 -0.18
CA VAL A 283 13.95 7.82 -0.17
C VAL A 283 14.92 8.97 0.14
N PRO A 284 14.99 10.02 -0.71
CA PRO A 284 15.78 11.21 -0.42
C PRO A 284 15.47 11.81 0.96
N GLY A 285 16.52 12.25 1.67
CA GLY A 285 16.42 12.70 3.07
C GLY A 285 16.50 11.57 4.12
N VAL A 286 16.39 10.31 3.69
CA VAL A 286 16.80 9.11 4.45
C VAL A 286 18.09 8.53 3.85
N SER A 287 18.16 8.60 2.52
CA SER A 287 19.25 8.21 1.61
C SER A 287 20.49 9.11 1.57
N GLN A 288 21.72 8.58 1.56
CA GLN A 288 22.88 9.29 0.99
C GLN A 288 23.72 8.36 0.07
N GLY A 289 24.41 8.94 -0.91
CA GLY A 289 25.40 8.25 -1.76
C GLY A 289 24.88 7.65 -3.08
N ALA A 290 25.68 6.74 -3.66
CA ALA A 290 25.56 6.21 -5.04
C ALA A 290 24.20 5.57 -5.39
N SER A 291 23.43 5.12 -4.39
CA SER A 291 22.10 4.53 -4.56
C SER A 291 21.06 5.54 -5.05
N LEU A 292 21.17 6.81 -4.65
CA LEU A 292 20.30 7.89 -5.12
C LEU A 292 20.70 8.35 -6.52
N THR A 293 22.00 8.40 -6.82
CA THR A 293 22.53 8.73 -8.15
C THR A 293 21.97 7.79 -9.22
N LYS A 294 22.03 6.47 -8.99
CA LYS A 294 21.48 5.47 -9.92
C LYS A 294 19.99 5.66 -10.22
N ARG A 295 19.21 6.12 -9.22
CA ARG A 295 17.77 6.38 -9.37
C ARG A 295 17.51 7.62 -10.18
N SER A 296 18.22 8.71 -9.88
CA SER A 296 18.18 9.94 -10.67
C SER A 296 18.51 9.65 -12.13
N GLU A 297 19.63 8.99 -12.40
CA GLU A 297 20.06 8.66 -13.76
C GLU A 297 19.06 7.75 -14.52
N ALA A 298 18.42 6.81 -13.82
CA ALA A 298 17.38 5.98 -14.44
C ALA A 298 16.13 6.80 -14.77
N LEU A 299 15.71 7.67 -13.84
CA LEU A 299 14.58 8.57 -14.03
C LEU A 299 14.84 9.56 -15.17
N ASP A 300 16.01 10.20 -15.19
CA ASP A 300 16.36 11.21 -16.21
C ASP A 300 16.42 10.59 -17.61
N ARG A 301 17.00 9.38 -17.73
CA ARG A 301 17.01 8.63 -18.99
C ARG A 301 15.61 8.29 -19.48
N TRP A 302 14.75 7.80 -18.59
CA TRP A 302 13.36 7.52 -18.95
C TRP A 302 12.59 8.79 -19.30
N ALA A 303 12.72 9.86 -18.51
CA ALA A 303 12.03 11.13 -18.75
C ALA A 303 12.41 11.71 -20.11
N LYS A 304 13.70 11.75 -20.45
CA LYS A 304 14.18 12.22 -21.75
C LYS A 304 13.59 11.40 -22.91
N ALA A 305 13.63 10.07 -22.82
CA ALA A 305 13.11 9.20 -23.87
C ALA A 305 11.57 9.28 -23.99
N ARG A 306 10.88 9.40 -22.86
CA ARG A 306 9.43 9.61 -22.78
C ARG A 306 9.03 10.92 -23.44
N ASP A 307 9.70 12.02 -23.10
CA ASP A 307 9.33 13.36 -23.57
C ASP A 307 9.55 13.48 -25.09
N GLU A 308 10.61 12.87 -25.62
CA GLU A 308 10.84 12.76 -27.05
C GLU A 308 9.77 11.91 -27.76
N ALA A 309 9.39 10.77 -27.18
CA ALA A 309 8.33 9.93 -27.74
C ALA A 309 6.98 10.64 -27.72
N LEU A 310 6.64 11.35 -26.64
CA LEU A 310 5.43 12.17 -26.56
C LEU A 310 5.45 13.30 -27.59
N ARG A 311 6.59 14.00 -27.75
CA ARG A 311 6.75 15.04 -28.76
C ARG A 311 6.41 14.52 -30.15
N VAL A 312 6.98 13.37 -30.53
CA VAL A 312 6.73 12.74 -31.83
C VAL A 312 5.27 12.31 -32.01
N VAL A 313 4.65 11.70 -30.99
CA VAL A 313 3.25 11.25 -31.08
C VAL A 313 2.27 12.43 -31.25
N PHE A 314 2.54 13.56 -30.60
CA PHE A 314 1.66 14.74 -30.65
C PHE A 314 1.98 15.72 -31.78
N ASP A 315 3.15 15.62 -32.40
CA ASP A 315 3.53 16.44 -33.56
C ASP A 315 2.89 15.92 -34.84
N LYS A 316 1.85 16.62 -35.34
CA LYS A 316 1.15 16.24 -36.56
C LYS A 316 1.99 16.38 -37.83
N SER A 317 3.10 17.11 -37.79
CA SER A 317 4.04 17.16 -38.94
C SER A 317 4.83 15.86 -39.07
N ILE A 318 5.08 15.17 -37.94
CA ILE A 318 5.78 13.88 -37.90
C ILE A 318 4.77 12.72 -37.98
N TYR A 319 3.65 12.79 -37.26
CA TYR A 319 2.63 11.74 -37.18
C TYR A 319 1.24 12.27 -37.58
N PRO A 320 1.02 12.54 -38.88
CA PRO A 320 -0.20 13.19 -39.40
C PRO A 320 -1.44 12.30 -39.25
N ASP A 321 -2.64 12.89 -39.32
CA ASP A 321 -3.91 12.13 -39.31
C ASP A 321 -4.17 11.39 -40.65
N ALA A 322 -3.60 11.88 -41.75
CA ALA A 322 -3.75 11.30 -43.08
C ALA A 322 -3.29 9.83 -43.10
N ASN A 323 -4.12 8.95 -43.69
CA ASN A 323 -3.91 7.50 -43.72
C ASN A 323 -3.51 6.92 -42.35
N HIS A 324 -4.18 7.40 -41.29
CA HIS A 324 -3.94 6.99 -39.90
C HIS A 324 -2.51 7.24 -39.40
N GLY A 325 -1.75 8.13 -40.04
CA GLY A 325 -0.37 8.43 -39.68
C GLY A 325 0.64 7.37 -40.09
N ARG A 326 0.29 6.48 -41.03
CA ARG A 326 1.16 5.40 -41.50
C ARG A 326 2.56 5.87 -41.91
N SER A 327 2.70 7.08 -42.47
CA SER A 327 4.01 7.64 -42.85
C SER A 327 4.90 7.98 -41.64
N GLY A 328 4.30 8.39 -40.52
CA GLY A 328 5.01 8.74 -39.28
C GLY A 328 5.23 7.57 -38.33
N GLN A 329 4.49 6.47 -38.51
CA GLN A 329 4.52 5.31 -37.62
C GLN A 329 5.93 4.77 -37.35
N PRO A 330 6.84 4.63 -38.34
CA PRO A 330 8.19 4.13 -38.06
C PRO A 330 8.98 5.00 -37.08
N VAL A 331 8.81 6.32 -37.15
CA VAL A 331 9.47 7.27 -36.23
C VAL A 331 8.85 7.18 -34.85
N VAL A 332 7.52 7.04 -34.77
CA VAL A 332 6.80 6.81 -33.51
C VAL A 332 7.29 5.53 -32.83
N ASP A 333 7.38 4.43 -33.57
CA ASP A 333 7.83 3.13 -33.07
C ASP A 333 9.26 3.21 -32.54
N GLU A 334 10.17 3.84 -33.28
CA GLU A 334 11.55 4.06 -32.84
C GLU A 334 11.61 4.79 -31.48
N LYS A 335 10.86 5.89 -31.32
CA LYS A 335 10.89 6.67 -30.07
C LYS A 335 10.16 5.98 -28.92
N VAL A 336 9.04 5.30 -29.19
CA VAL A 336 8.31 4.53 -28.18
C VAL A 336 9.15 3.33 -27.69
N ASP A 337 9.89 2.66 -28.57
CA ASP A 337 10.79 1.58 -28.19
C ASP A 337 12.00 2.07 -27.40
N ALA A 338 12.57 3.22 -27.75
CA ALA A 338 13.59 3.89 -26.94
C ALA A 338 13.07 4.24 -25.54
N CYS A 339 11.84 4.77 -25.44
CA CYS A 339 11.15 5.02 -24.17
C CYS A 339 10.97 3.74 -23.37
N ARG A 340 10.53 2.65 -24.01
CA ARG A 340 10.37 1.32 -23.39
C ARG A 340 11.68 0.77 -22.85
N ALA A 341 12.77 0.89 -23.61
CA ALA A 341 14.09 0.46 -23.20
C ALA A 341 14.59 1.24 -21.97
N ALA A 342 14.35 2.56 -21.93
CA ALA A 342 14.72 3.41 -20.79
C ALA A 342 13.80 3.20 -19.57
N PHE A 343 12.52 2.89 -19.78
CA PHE A 343 11.54 2.64 -18.72
C PHE A 343 11.85 1.37 -17.93
N ALA A 344 12.30 0.29 -18.58
CA ALA A 344 12.55 -1.00 -17.91
C ALA A 344 13.47 -0.92 -16.67
N PRO A 345 14.68 -0.32 -16.71
CA PRO A 345 15.52 -0.18 -15.53
C PRO A 345 14.93 0.79 -14.49
N PHE A 346 14.22 1.84 -14.93
CA PHE A 346 13.53 2.77 -14.04
C PHE A 346 12.39 2.08 -13.26
N ASP A 347 11.47 1.40 -13.95
CA ASP A 347 10.33 0.71 -13.35
C ASP A 347 10.79 -0.42 -12.42
N ALA A 348 11.90 -1.10 -12.73
CA ALA A 348 12.49 -2.09 -11.84
C ALA A 348 12.91 -1.49 -10.48
N LEU A 349 13.52 -0.30 -10.49
CA LEU A 349 13.90 0.42 -9.27
C LEU A 349 12.67 0.93 -8.52
N VAL A 350 11.71 1.53 -9.23
CA VAL A 350 10.43 1.97 -8.65
C VAL A 350 9.73 0.80 -7.97
N ARG A 351 9.53 -0.33 -8.64
CA ARG A 351 8.85 -1.50 -8.07
C ARG A 351 9.55 -2.03 -6.84
N LYS A 352 10.88 -2.05 -6.84
CA LYS A 352 11.68 -2.46 -5.68
C LYS A 352 11.39 -1.58 -4.47
N ASP A 353 11.34 -0.26 -4.66
CA ASP A 353 11.12 0.71 -3.58
C ASP A 353 9.64 0.68 -3.13
N LEU A 354 8.71 0.60 -4.10
CA LEU A 354 7.27 0.55 -3.86
C LEU A 354 6.83 -0.74 -3.15
N ALA A 355 7.51 -1.87 -3.39
CA ALA A 355 7.14 -3.15 -2.78
C ALA A 355 7.17 -3.10 -1.25
N ARG A 356 8.08 -2.33 -0.65
CA ARG A 356 8.11 -2.16 0.81
C ARG A 356 6.96 -1.30 1.30
N LEU A 357 6.70 -0.20 0.58
CA LEU A 357 5.63 0.73 0.86
C LEU A 357 4.24 0.07 0.79
N LEU A 358 4.03 -0.78 -0.20
CA LEU A 358 2.76 -1.49 -0.40
C LEU A 358 2.48 -2.55 0.69
N ARG A 359 3.51 -2.99 1.44
CA ARG A 359 3.31 -3.88 2.62
C ARG A 359 2.75 -3.15 3.82
N LEU A 360 2.90 -1.83 3.88
CA LEU A 360 2.31 -1.02 4.93
C LEU A 360 0.85 -0.78 4.57
N ASP A 361 -0.09 -1.33 5.34
CA ASP A 361 -1.51 -1.06 5.18
C ASP A 361 -1.88 0.35 5.70
N ALA A 362 -3.14 0.75 5.49
CA ALA A 362 -3.60 2.09 5.85
C ALA A 362 -3.55 2.33 7.36
N GLU A 363 -3.93 1.33 8.17
CA GLU A 363 -3.91 1.42 9.63
C GLU A 363 -2.48 1.51 10.17
N GLY A 364 -1.56 0.69 9.64
CA GLY A 364 -0.15 0.75 10.00
C GLY A 364 0.50 2.08 9.63
N ALA A 365 0.18 2.62 8.46
CA ALA A 365 0.64 3.95 8.04
C ALA A 365 0.12 5.05 8.98
N GLU A 366 -1.17 5.02 9.33
CA GLU A 366 -1.78 5.98 10.24
C GLU A 366 -1.20 5.90 11.66
N ALA A 367 -0.94 4.69 12.15
CA ALA A 367 -0.33 4.47 13.45
C ALA A 367 1.10 5.05 13.51
N LEU A 368 1.88 4.91 12.44
CA LEU A 368 3.23 5.47 12.38
C LEU A 368 3.20 7.01 12.32
N LEU A 369 2.31 7.61 11.52
CA LEU A 369 2.12 9.07 11.48
C LEU A 369 1.67 9.61 12.83
N SER A 370 0.70 8.96 13.46
CA SER A 370 0.18 9.35 14.78
C SER A 370 1.25 9.31 15.86
N ALA A 371 2.15 8.31 15.81
CA ALA A 371 3.28 8.22 16.74
C ALA A 371 4.28 9.37 16.56
N VAL A 372 4.59 9.78 15.32
CA VAL A 372 5.46 10.93 15.06
C VAL A 372 4.78 12.24 15.46
N ALA A 373 3.49 12.40 15.15
CA ALA A 373 2.71 13.58 15.49
C ALA A 373 2.65 13.78 17.02
N LEU A 374 2.32 12.72 17.77
CA LEU A 374 2.23 12.76 19.23
C LEU A 374 3.54 13.22 19.89
N GLU A 375 4.68 12.64 19.49
CA GLU A 375 5.96 13.06 20.06
C GLU A 375 6.40 14.44 19.57
N THR A 376 5.97 14.88 18.38
CA THR A 376 6.19 16.26 17.90
C THR A 376 5.42 17.27 18.74
N THR A 377 4.13 17.00 19.04
CA THR A 377 3.33 17.84 19.95
C THR A 377 3.96 17.91 21.34
N ARG A 378 4.41 16.78 21.89
CA ARG A 378 5.09 16.76 23.20
C ARG A 378 6.37 17.58 23.23
N LEU A 379 7.14 17.61 22.14
CA LEU A 379 8.32 18.47 22.05
C LEU A 379 7.94 19.95 22.03
N ALA A 380 6.89 20.32 21.30
CA ALA A 380 6.40 21.70 21.26
C ALA A 380 5.93 22.16 22.65
N GLU A 381 5.16 21.32 23.36
CA GLU A 381 4.74 21.58 24.74
C GLU A 381 5.95 21.76 25.70
N LEU A 382 7.07 21.09 25.43
CA LEU A 382 8.31 21.19 26.20
C LEU A 382 9.25 22.32 25.76
N GLY A 383 8.90 23.12 24.75
CA GLY A 383 9.80 24.12 24.15
C GLY A 383 10.45 25.03 25.18
N HIS A 384 9.65 25.60 26.09
CA HIS A 384 10.11 26.47 27.17
C HIS A 384 11.16 25.82 28.10
N VAL A 385 11.03 24.53 28.40
CA VAL A 385 11.99 23.77 29.22
C VAL A 385 13.28 23.51 28.46
N LEU A 386 13.17 23.20 27.16
CA LEU A 386 14.30 22.84 26.31
C LEU A 386 15.16 24.06 25.93
N GLU A 387 14.53 25.21 25.71
CA GLU A 387 15.20 26.49 25.38
C GLU A 387 16.01 27.03 26.56
N ALA A 388 15.44 27.05 27.76
CA ALA A 388 16.10 27.56 28.98
C ALA A 388 17.41 26.83 29.35
N ARG A 389 17.69 25.68 28.73
CA ARG A 389 18.82 24.79 29.05
C ARG A 389 19.69 24.44 27.83
N GLY A 390 19.48 25.09 26.69
CA GLY A 390 20.25 24.82 25.46
C GLY A 390 20.01 23.43 24.86
N LEU A 391 18.92 22.75 25.24
CA LEU A 391 18.55 21.41 24.74
C LEU A 391 17.72 21.47 23.44
N ALA A 392 17.28 22.66 23.04
CA ALA A 392 16.54 22.88 21.78
C ALA A 392 17.33 22.44 20.53
N ALA A 393 18.67 22.55 20.57
CA ALA A 393 19.54 22.14 19.47
C ALA A 393 19.60 20.60 19.24
N ALA A 394 19.07 19.79 20.17
CA ALA A 394 19.07 18.33 20.08
C ALA A 394 17.79 17.74 19.44
N ALA A 395 16.91 18.59 18.89
CA ALA A 395 15.69 18.15 18.21
C ALA A 395 16.02 17.22 17.04
N PRO A 396 15.51 15.98 16.98
CA PRO A 396 15.74 15.09 15.85
C PRO A 396 15.20 15.73 14.56
N PRO A 397 15.73 15.36 13.39
CA PRO A 397 15.30 15.93 12.12
C PRO A 397 13.77 15.84 11.96
N SER A 398 13.19 16.79 11.24
CA SER A 398 11.80 16.69 10.78
C SER A 398 11.60 15.40 9.99
N LEU A 399 10.36 14.91 9.95
CA LEU A 399 10.03 13.81 9.05
C LEU A 399 10.35 14.29 7.62
N PRO A 400 11.19 13.59 6.84
CA PRO A 400 11.48 13.99 5.47
C PRO A 400 10.19 14.11 4.66
N ALA A 401 10.06 15.17 3.85
CA ALA A 401 8.83 15.48 3.12
C ALA A 401 8.36 14.31 2.25
N ALA A 402 9.30 13.59 1.61
CA ALA A 402 9.02 12.40 0.82
C ALA A 402 8.39 11.27 1.65
N LEU A 403 8.91 11.00 2.84
CA LEU A 403 8.30 10.02 3.74
C LEU A 403 6.93 10.51 4.21
N GLU A 404 6.79 11.79 4.59
CA GLU A 404 5.49 12.32 5.01
C GLU A 404 4.44 12.14 3.91
N ALA A 405 4.74 12.54 2.68
CA ALA A 405 3.80 12.44 1.55
C ALA A 405 3.40 10.99 1.26
N LEU A 406 4.38 10.09 1.13
CA LEU A 406 4.13 8.70 0.78
C LEU A 406 3.35 7.95 1.88
N VAL A 407 3.68 8.16 3.15
CA VAL A 407 2.95 7.55 4.28
C VAL A 407 1.55 8.13 4.40
N THR A 408 1.42 9.46 4.24
CA THR A 408 0.11 10.14 4.26
C THR A 408 -0.80 9.59 3.17
N TYR A 409 -0.26 9.33 1.98
CA TYR A 409 -1.01 8.69 0.90
C TYR A 409 -1.43 7.26 1.29
N ARG A 410 -0.51 6.47 1.87
CA ARG A 410 -0.82 5.10 2.33
C ARG A 410 -1.88 5.05 3.42
N ALA A 411 -1.91 6.04 4.32
CA ALA A 411 -2.93 6.20 5.35
C ALA A 411 -4.30 6.62 4.80
N GLY A 412 -4.46 6.74 3.47
CA GLY A 412 -5.73 7.12 2.83
C GLY A 412 -5.99 8.63 2.81
N LYS A 413 -5.06 9.46 3.30
CA LYS A 413 -5.17 10.92 3.34
C LYS A 413 -4.67 11.53 2.03
N VAL A 414 -5.34 11.21 0.93
CA VAL A 414 -4.90 11.52 -0.44
C VAL A 414 -4.65 13.01 -0.66
N GLU A 415 -5.63 13.86 -0.36
CA GLU A 415 -5.54 15.31 -0.59
C GLU A 415 -4.31 15.91 0.09
N ARG A 416 -4.11 15.58 1.38
CA ARG A 416 -2.95 16.03 2.14
C ARG A 416 -1.63 15.54 1.52
N ALA A 417 -1.57 14.30 1.05
CA ALA A 417 -0.38 13.78 0.39
C ALA A 417 -0.08 14.49 -0.93
N LEU A 418 -1.11 14.92 -1.68
CA LEU A 418 -0.96 15.66 -2.93
C LEU A 418 -0.48 17.11 -2.69
N VAL A 419 -0.94 17.76 -1.62
CA VAL A 419 -0.39 19.07 -1.20
C VAL A 419 1.11 18.97 -0.90
N LEU A 420 1.56 17.84 -0.34
CA LEU A 420 2.97 17.62 -0.08
C LEU A 420 3.78 17.29 -1.35
N ALA A 421 3.11 16.84 -2.42
CA ALA A 421 3.76 16.36 -3.65
C ALA A 421 4.58 17.43 -4.36
N GLU A 422 4.13 18.69 -4.32
CA GLU A 422 4.79 19.82 -4.98
C GLU A 422 6.19 20.11 -4.41
N ARG A 423 6.45 19.66 -3.17
CA ARG A 423 7.70 19.90 -2.45
C ARG A 423 8.67 18.71 -2.56
N LEU A 424 8.29 17.68 -3.29
CA LEU A 424 9.05 16.45 -3.44
C LEU A 424 10.09 16.59 -4.55
N ASP A 425 11.22 15.92 -4.35
CA ASP A 425 12.20 15.72 -5.42
C ASP A 425 11.61 14.82 -6.54
N PRO A 426 12.20 14.84 -7.75
CA PRO A 426 11.65 14.10 -8.90
C PRO A 426 11.46 12.59 -8.67
N TRP A 427 12.36 11.94 -7.91
CA TRP A 427 12.23 10.51 -7.63
C TRP A 427 11.05 10.23 -6.70
N SER A 428 10.92 11.02 -5.63
CA SER A 428 9.80 10.93 -4.70
C SER A 428 8.45 11.24 -5.37
N GLN A 429 8.40 12.20 -6.29
CA GLN A 429 7.21 12.46 -7.12
C GLN A 429 6.85 11.25 -7.99
N ALA A 430 7.85 10.63 -8.63
CA ALA A 430 7.64 9.42 -9.42
C ALA A 430 7.13 8.26 -8.58
N LEU A 431 7.66 8.04 -7.37
CA LEU A 431 7.16 7.03 -6.43
C LEU A 431 5.71 7.30 -6.03
N LEU A 432 5.37 8.55 -5.69
CA LEU A 432 4.01 8.92 -5.32
C LEU A 432 3.03 8.71 -6.49
N GLN A 433 3.43 9.08 -7.70
CA GLN A 433 2.61 8.83 -8.89
C GLN A 433 2.40 7.34 -9.13
N ARG A 434 3.46 6.53 -9.03
CA ARG A 434 3.36 5.07 -9.20
C ARG A 434 2.52 4.42 -8.11
N LEU A 435 2.54 4.95 -6.87
CA LEU A 435 1.64 4.53 -5.81
C LEU A 435 0.16 4.80 -6.14
N ARG A 436 -0.13 5.97 -6.74
CA ARG A 436 -1.48 6.29 -7.24
C ARG A 436 -1.91 5.34 -8.34
N ASP A 437 -1.00 5.04 -9.28
CA ASP A 437 -1.29 4.11 -10.37
C ASP A 437 -1.58 2.70 -9.86
N GLU A 438 -0.87 2.20 -8.84
CA GLU A 438 -1.15 0.89 -8.25
C GLU A 438 -2.51 0.88 -7.54
N ARG A 439 -2.90 1.97 -6.86
CA ARG A 439 -4.27 2.08 -6.31
C ARG A 439 -5.34 1.99 -7.40
N VAL A 440 -5.12 2.64 -8.55
CA VAL A 440 -6.03 2.55 -9.70
C VAL A 440 -6.07 1.13 -10.27
N ARG A 441 -4.91 0.48 -10.39
CA ARG A 441 -4.82 -0.91 -10.87
C ARG A 441 -5.54 -1.87 -9.93
N ASP A 442 -5.38 -1.73 -8.62
CA ASP A 442 -6.07 -2.53 -7.62
C ASP A 442 -7.59 -2.33 -7.67
N TYR A 443 -8.03 -1.07 -7.79
CA TYR A 443 -9.43 -0.74 -8.02
C TYR A 443 -9.98 -1.39 -9.30
N ASN A 444 -9.29 -1.23 -10.42
CA ASN A 444 -9.71 -1.81 -11.70
C ASN A 444 -9.74 -3.36 -11.64
N ALA A 445 -8.77 -3.97 -10.97
CA ALA A 445 -8.70 -5.41 -10.79
C ALA A 445 -9.81 -5.93 -9.86
N SER A 446 -10.31 -5.11 -8.93
CA SER A 446 -11.39 -5.49 -8.01
C SER A 446 -12.69 -5.82 -8.74
N PHE A 447 -12.95 -5.24 -9.91
CA PHE A 447 -14.11 -5.57 -10.75
C PHE A 447 -14.11 -7.03 -11.23
N ARG A 448 -12.99 -7.76 -11.19
CA ARG A 448 -13.01 -9.21 -11.47
C ARG A 448 -13.75 -10.01 -10.38
N GLN A 449 -13.96 -9.41 -9.21
CA GLN A 449 -14.72 -9.99 -8.11
C GLN A 449 -16.19 -9.58 -8.25
N LYS A 450 -17.12 -10.54 -8.13
CA LYS A 450 -18.57 -10.29 -8.17
C LYS A 450 -19.06 -9.65 -6.86
N ASN A 451 -18.61 -8.43 -6.59
CA ASN A 451 -19.04 -7.61 -5.45
C ASN A 451 -20.22 -6.72 -5.87
N PRO A 452 -20.98 -6.11 -4.94
CA PRO A 452 -21.95 -5.08 -5.29
C PRO A 452 -21.26 -3.97 -6.11
N LEU A 453 -21.83 -3.67 -7.27
CA LEU A 453 -21.21 -2.84 -8.30
C LEU A 453 -21.66 -1.39 -8.19
N PRO A 454 -20.75 -0.43 -8.39
CA PRO A 454 -21.15 0.94 -8.70
C PRO A 454 -22.03 0.93 -9.95
N PHE A 455 -23.21 1.55 -9.87
CA PHE A 455 -24.12 1.77 -11.01
C PHE A 455 -24.66 0.51 -11.70
N GLY A 456 -24.52 -0.68 -11.09
CA GLY A 456 -25.10 -1.93 -11.60
C GLY A 456 -24.47 -2.49 -12.88
N VAL A 457 -23.38 -1.89 -13.38
CA VAL A 457 -22.69 -2.35 -14.60
C VAL A 457 -21.42 -3.11 -14.23
N GLN A 458 -21.35 -4.37 -14.68
CA GLN A 458 -20.18 -5.23 -14.50
C GLN A 458 -19.31 -5.18 -15.77
N PRO A 459 -18.06 -4.70 -15.71
CA PRO A 459 -17.10 -4.90 -16.78
C PRO A 459 -16.76 -6.38 -16.94
N SER A 460 -16.64 -6.84 -18.20
CA SER A 460 -16.22 -8.19 -18.56
C SER A 460 -14.72 -8.38 -18.34
N GLY A 461 -14.25 -9.64 -18.37
CA GLY A 461 -12.82 -9.92 -18.30
C GLY A 461 -12.01 -9.28 -19.45
N THR A 462 -12.58 -9.22 -20.65
CA THR A 462 -11.91 -8.64 -21.83
C THR A 462 -11.87 -7.11 -21.76
N GLU A 463 -12.93 -6.48 -21.25
CA GLU A 463 -12.99 -5.03 -21.05
C GLU A 463 -12.01 -4.57 -19.96
N ILE A 464 -11.95 -5.29 -18.84
CA ILE A 464 -10.96 -5.05 -17.77
C ILE A 464 -9.53 -5.20 -18.32
N GLU A 465 -9.30 -6.22 -19.15
CA GLU A 465 -7.99 -6.47 -19.75
C GLU A 465 -7.59 -5.37 -20.75
N GLN A 466 -8.53 -4.86 -21.54
CA GLN A 466 -8.27 -3.73 -22.45
C GLN A 466 -7.85 -2.47 -21.67
N VAL A 467 -8.54 -2.17 -20.57
CA VAL A 467 -8.20 -1.05 -19.67
C VAL A 467 -6.81 -1.26 -19.06
N ARG A 468 -6.50 -2.50 -18.62
CA ARG A 468 -5.17 -2.85 -18.08
C ARG A 468 -4.06 -2.59 -19.09
N ILE A 469 -4.22 -3.05 -20.33
CA ILE A 469 -3.24 -2.84 -21.42
C ILE A 469 -3.05 -1.34 -21.70
N THR A 470 -4.16 -0.59 -21.75
CA THR A 470 -4.12 0.86 -21.94
C THR A 470 -3.36 1.56 -20.81
N ASN A 471 -3.62 1.19 -19.56
CA ASN A 471 -2.92 1.77 -18.41
C ASN A 471 -1.44 1.41 -18.38
N ASP A 472 -1.06 0.18 -18.75
CA ASP A 472 0.36 -0.20 -18.87
C ASP A 472 1.09 0.68 -19.88
N TYR A 473 0.46 0.94 -21.04
CA TYR A 473 1.02 1.82 -22.06
C TYR A 473 1.07 3.29 -21.58
N ARG A 474 0.01 3.78 -20.93
CA ARG A 474 -0.02 5.12 -20.36
C ARG A 474 1.09 5.33 -19.33
N ILE A 475 1.28 4.39 -18.40
CA ILE A 475 2.34 4.47 -17.37
C ILE A 475 3.73 4.48 -18.00
N LEU A 476 3.97 3.62 -19.00
CA LEU A 476 5.22 3.63 -19.78
C LEU A 476 5.51 5.02 -20.37
N MET A 477 4.47 5.67 -20.90
CA MET A 477 4.54 7.00 -21.50
C MET A 477 4.40 8.14 -20.46
N GLY A 478 4.50 7.83 -19.16
CA GLY A 478 4.41 8.80 -18.06
C GLY A 478 3.06 9.49 -17.91
N ARG A 479 1.98 8.88 -18.41
CA ARG A 479 0.60 9.28 -18.17
C ARG A 479 0.01 8.51 -16.99
N PRO A 480 -0.77 9.15 -16.10
CA PRO A 480 -1.45 8.46 -15.01
C PRO A 480 -2.39 7.35 -15.49
N ALA A 481 -2.51 6.29 -14.70
CA ALA A 481 -3.50 5.24 -14.92
C ALA A 481 -4.94 5.77 -14.82
N LEU A 482 -5.83 5.23 -15.65
CA LEU A 482 -7.25 5.58 -15.71
C LEU A 482 -8.08 4.60 -14.88
N ALA A 483 -8.98 5.12 -14.07
CA ALA A 483 -9.96 4.32 -13.35
C ALA A 483 -11.05 3.82 -14.29
N ILE A 484 -11.49 2.57 -14.12
CA ILE A 484 -12.67 2.06 -14.82
C ILE A 484 -13.89 2.81 -14.28
N ASP A 485 -14.64 3.47 -15.15
CA ASP A 485 -15.98 3.96 -14.82
C ASP A 485 -17.04 3.06 -15.48
N PRO A 486 -17.88 2.36 -14.70
CA PRO A 486 -18.89 1.45 -15.25
C PRO A 486 -19.88 2.11 -16.22
N ARG A 487 -20.11 3.42 -16.12
CA ARG A 487 -20.96 4.18 -17.06
C ARG A 487 -20.30 4.34 -18.42
N LEU A 488 -18.98 4.59 -18.43
CA LEU A 488 -18.19 4.62 -19.68
C LEU A 488 -18.14 3.23 -20.32
N VAL A 489 -18.07 2.17 -19.52
CA VAL A 489 -18.15 0.76 -20.00
C VAL A 489 -19.51 0.50 -20.65
N GLN A 490 -20.61 0.90 -20.00
CA GLN A 490 -21.96 0.77 -20.55
C GLN A 490 -22.12 1.50 -21.88
N SER A 491 -21.63 2.74 -21.95
CA SER A 491 -21.64 3.55 -23.16
C SER A 491 -20.86 2.90 -24.30
N ALA A 492 -19.62 2.47 -24.03
CA ALA A 492 -18.74 1.84 -25.02
C ALA A 492 -19.29 0.49 -25.53
N ARG A 493 -19.83 -0.33 -24.61
CA ARG A 493 -20.43 -1.62 -24.95
C ARG A 493 -21.70 -1.43 -25.79
N GLY A 494 -22.53 -0.46 -25.40
CA GLY A 494 -23.73 -0.08 -26.15
C GLY A 494 -23.41 0.36 -27.57
N HIS A 495 -22.39 1.21 -27.76
CA HIS A 495 -21.99 1.65 -29.10
C HIS A 495 -21.44 0.50 -29.97
N SER A 496 -20.63 -0.38 -29.37
CA SER A 496 -20.13 -1.58 -30.08
C SER A 496 -21.29 -2.48 -30.53
N ALA A 497 -22.28 -2.69 -29.66
CA ALA A 497 -23.47 -3.48 -29.98
C ALA A 497 -24.35 -2.79 -31.04
N ASP A 498 -24.49 -1.46 -31.00
CA ASP A 498 -25.21 -0.71 -32.03
C ASP A 498 -24.50 -0.84 -33.39
N MET A 499 -23.17 -0.72 -33.45
CA MET A 499 -22.38 -0.94 -34.67
C MET A 499 -22.57 -2.34 -35.25
N THR A 500 -22.50 -3.38 -34.41
CA THR A 500 -22.77 -4.77 -34.84
C THR A 500 -24.19 -4.94 -35.36
N ARG A 501 -25.19 -4.50 -34.58
CA ARG A 501 -26.61 -4.76 -34.87
C ARG A 501 -27.13 -3.99 -36.07
N LEU A 502 -26.65 -2.77 -36.28
CA LEU A 502 -27.11 -1.87 -37.33
C LEU A 502 -26.18 -1.84 -38.56
N GLY A 503 -25.05 -2.55 -38.50
CA GLY A 503 -24.15 -2.70 -39.66
C GLY A 503 -23.44 -1.42 -40.06
N PHE A 504 -22.98 -0.62 -39.10
CA PHE A 504 -22.21 0.61 -39.36
C PHE A 504 -20.91 0.62 -38.54
N PHE A 505 -19.92 1.41 -38.98
CA PHE A 505 -18.66 1.63 -38.26
C PHE A 505 -18.31 3.11 -38.30
N ASP A 506 -18.80 3.86 -37.31
CA ASP A 506 -18.63 5.31 -37.21
C ASP A 506 -18.70 5.76 -35.74
N HIS A 507 -18.06 6.89 -35.42
CA HIS A 507 -18.24 7.57 -34.14
C HIS A 507 -19.66 8.12 -33.97
N THR A 508 -20.31 8.43 -35.08
CA THR A 508 -21.68 8.93 -35.18
C THR A 508 -22.67 7.76 -35.25
N SER A 509 -23.51 7.62 -34.23
CA SER A 509 -24.56 6.59 -34.23
C SER A 509 -25.82 7.08 -34.97
N PRO A 510 -26.49 6.22 -35.76
CA PRO A 510 -27.81 6.52 -36.31
C PRO A 510 -28.93 6.40 -35.26
N VAL A 511 -28.64 5.93 -34.04
CA VAL A 511 -29.63 5.76 -32.97
C VAL A 511 -30.02 7.12 -32.38
N GLN A 512 -31.31 7.42 -32.36
CA GLN A 512 -31.85 8.67 -31.81
C GLN A 512 -31.42 8.86 -30.34
N GLY A 513 -30.92 10.05 -30.01
CA GLY A 513 -30.41 10.39 -28.67
C GLY A 513 -29.06 9.78 -28.31
N LYS A 514 -28.36 9.15 -29.26
CA LYS A 514 -27.03 8.52 -29.08
C LYS A 514 -26.03 8.94 -30.15
N ARG A 515 -26.29 10.05 -30.86
CA ARG A 515 -25.60 10.41 -32.10
C ARG A 515 -24.10 10.57 -31.87
N THR A 516 -23.70 11.33 -30.86
CA THR A 516 -22.27 11.58 -30.58
C THR A 516 -21.74 10.73 -29.42
N PRO A 517 -20.42 10.50 -29.32
CA PRO A 517 -19.83 9.81 -28.16
C PRO A 517 -20.18 10.50 -26.84
N ALA A 518 -20.17 11.84 -26.83
CA ALA A 518 -20.53 12.63 -25.65
C ALA A 518 -21.99 12.41 -25.23
N GLU A 519 -22.94 12.40 -26.18
CA GLU A 519 -24.34 12.06 -25.91
C GLU A 519 -24.48 10.65 -25.32
N ARG A 520 -23.77 9.66 -25.87
CA ARG A 520 -23.82 8.27 -25.36
C ARG A 520 -23.25 8.16 -23.95
N MET A 521 -22.16 8.86 -23.65
CA MET A 521 -21.56 8.85 -22.31
C MET A 521 -22.46 9.58 -21.30
N ALA A 522 -23.03 10.72 -21.69
CA ALA A 522 -23.98 11.47 -20.86
C ALA A 522 -25.27 10.67 -20.62
N ALA A 523 -25.80 9.97 -21.62
CA ALA A 523 -26.96 9.09 -21.50
C ALA A 523 -26.70 7.89 -20.56
N ALA A 524 -25.44 7.46 -20.42
CA ALA A 524 -25.01 6.48 -19.42
C ALA A 524 -24.80 7.10 -18.02
N GLY A 525 -25.05 8.40 -17.85
CA GLY A 525 -24.91 9.14 -16.59
C GLY A 525 -23.48 9.56 -16.25
N TYR A 526 -22.55 9.55 -17.21
CA TYR A 526 -21.18 9.97 -16.98
C TYR A 526 -21.04 11.52 -17.10
N PRO A 527 -20.49 12.21 -16.09
CA PRO A 527 -20.62 13.67 -15.96
C PRO A 527 -19.61 14.49 -16.77
N SER A 528 -18.54 13.89 -17.30
CA SER A 528 -17.50 14.66 -18.01
C SER A 528 -16.93 13.92 -19.23
N PRO A 529 -17.73 13.66 -20.27
CA PRO A 529 -17.31 12.96 -21.49
C PRO A 529 -16.09 13.60 -22.15
N GLY A 530 -15.19 12.79 -22.71
CA GLY A 530 -13.92 13.26 -23.26
C GLY A 530 -13.65 12.82 -24.69
N GLY A 531 -13.26 11.56 -24.88
CA GLY A 531 -12.82 11.04 -26.17
C GLY A 531 -13.28 9.61 -26.41
N GLU A 532 -13.26 9.17 -27.67
CA GLU A 532 -13.62 7.81 -28.08
C GLU A 532 -12.61 7.28 -29.10
N ASN A 533 -12.23 6.01 -28.96
CA ASN A 533 -11.61 5.23 -30.03
C ASN A 533 -12.53 4.05 -30.40
N ILE A 534 -12.69 3.77 -31.69
CA ILE A 534 -13.41 2.59 -32.18
C ILE A 534 -12.51 1.71 -33.02
N SER A 535 -12.74 0.40 -33.03
CA SER A 535 -11.98 -0.55 -33.84
C SER A 535 -12.88 -1.71 -34.29
N LEU A 536 -12.62 -2.22 -35.48
CA LEU A 536 -13.26 -3.40 -36.06
C LEU A 536 -12.20 -4.40 -36.54
N GLY A 537 -12.46 -5.70 -36.37
CA GLY A 537 -11.70 -6.79 -37.00
C GLY A 537 -10.91 -7.68 -36.05
N SER A 538 -10.81 -7.33 -34.76
CA SER A 538 -10.18 -8.20 -33.75
C SER A 538 -11.10 -8.47 -32.57
N VAL A 539 -11.03 -9.70 -32.06
CA VAL A 539 -11.74 -10.12 -30.85
C VAL A 539 -10.89 -10.00 -29.59
N THR A 540 -9.59 -9.70 -29.72
CA THR A 540 -8.66 -9.71 -28.58
C THR A 540 -8.30 -8.29 -28.12
N PRO A 541 -8.31 -7.99 -26.81
CA PRO A 541 -7.95 -6.67 -26.28
C PRO A 541 -6.60 -6.15 -26.77
N LYS A 542 -5.60 -7.03 -26.87
CA LYS A 542 -4.24 -6.66 -27.25
C LYS A 542 -4.13 -6.23 -28.72
N ALA A 543 -4.72 -6.99 -29.64
CA ALA A 543 -4.67 -6.64 -31.06
C ALA A 543 -5.49 -5.37 -31.33
N THR A 544 -6.64 -5.19 -30.66
CA THR A 544 -7.41 -3.94 -30.72
C THR A 544 -6.59 -2.74 -30.22
N HIS A 545 -5.88 -2.88 -29.09
CA HIS A 545 -5.00 -1.81 -28.60
C HIS A 545 -3.87 -1.48 -29.58
N LEU A 546 -3.28 -2.49 -30.24
CA LEU A 546 -2.27 -2.26 -31.27
C LEU A 546 -2.84 -1.55 -32.51
N ALA A 547 -4.08 -1.85 -32.90
CA ALA A 547 -4.75 -1.12 -33.99
C ALA A 547 -4.93 0.38 -33.64
N TRP A 548 -5.29 0.69 -32.39
CA TRP A 548 -5.36 2.08 -31.92
C TRP A 548 -4.00 2.75 -31.79
N TYR A 549 -2.99 2.01 -31.34
CA TYR A 549 -1.60 2.50 -31.30
C TYR A 549 -1.07 2.86 -32.70
N ASN A 550 -1.41 2.06 -33.72
CA ASN A 550 -1.02 2.28 -35.12
C ASN A 550 -1.92 3.28 -35.87
N SER A 551 -2.71 4.08 -35.15
CA SER A 551 -3.58 5.12 -35.72
C SER A 551 -3.36 6.41 -34.96
N SER A 552 -2.86 7.43 -35.66
CA SER A 552 -2.35 8.64 -35.01
C SER A 552 -3.36 9.39 -34.14
N GLY A 553 -4.60 9.52 -34.61
CA GLY A 553 -5.70 10.09 -33.82
C GLY A 553 -6.00 9.27 -32.56
N HIS A 554 -6.11 7.94 -32.70
CA HIS A 554 -6.42 7.04 -31.59
C HIS A 554 -5.29 6.95 -30.56
N HIS A 555 -4.04 6.94 -31.04
CA HIS A 555 -2.84 6.91 -30.23
C HIS A 555 -2.69 8.16 -29.36
N ARG A 556 -2.91 9.35 -29.96
CA ARG A 556 -2.98 10.61 -29.21
C ARG A 556 -4.09 10.59 -28.16
N ASN A 557 -5.27 10.06 -28.50
CA ASN A 557 -6.38 9.96 -27.55
C ASN A 557 -6.03 9.06 -26.35
N ILE A 558 -5.38 7.90 -26.57
CA ILE A 558 -4.87 7.02 -25.50
C ILE A 558 -3.94 7.78 -24.54
N LEU A 559 -3.12 8.71 -25.06
CA LEU A 559 -2.15 9.48 -24.30
C LEU A 559 -2.66 10.86 -23.84
N GLY A 560 -3.97 11.11 -23.92
CA GLY A 560 -4.59 12.34 -23.45
C GLY A 560 -4.27 12.61 -21.97
N ALA A 561 -3.80 13.83 -21.68
CA ALA A 561 -3.29 14.21 -20.36
C ALA A 561 -4.39 14.46 -19.33
N THR A 562 -5.59 14.84 -19.79
CA THR A 562 -6.74 15.24 -18.96
C THR A 562 -7.63 14.06 -18.56
N TRP A 563 -7.38 12.87 -19.10
CA TRP A 563 -8.16 11.68 -18.78
C TRP A 563 -7.86 11.19 -17.37
N THR A 564 -8.94 10.90 -16.63
CA THR A 564 -8.90 10.32 -15.28
C THR A 564 -9.71 9.03 -15.19
N ALA A 565 -10.63 8.81 -16.13
CA ALA A 565 -11.43 7.58 -16.25
C ALA A 565 -11.50 7.06 -17.69
N MET A 566 -11.76 5.76 -17.81
CA MET A 566 -12.09 5.13 -19.07
C MET A 566 -13.11 4.00 -18.90
N GLY A 567 -13.73 3.63 -20.01
CA GLY A 567 -14.48 2.39 -20.15
C GLY A 567 -14.18 1.76 -21.51
N ALA A 568 -14.07 0.43 -21.53
CA ALA A 568 -13.95 -0.34 -22.74
C ALA A 568 -15.21 -1.17 -22.93
N GLY A 569 -15.63 -1.34 -24.18
CA GLY A 569 -16.78 -2.16 -24.56
C GLY A 569 -16.46 -2.97 -25.80
N GLN A 570 -16.96 -4.20 -25.83
CA GLN A 570 -16.81 -5.12 -26.96
C GLN A 570 -18.17 -5.72 -27.31
N ASP A 571 -18.44 -5.85 -28.61
CA ASP A 571 -19.48 -6.72 -29.15
C ASP A 571 -18.99 -7.38 -30.44
N GLY A 572 -18.82 -8.71 -30.41
CA GLY A 572 -18.16 -9.44 -31.50
C GLY A 572 -16.76 -8.92 -31.80
N GLN A 573 -16.56 -8.41 -33.03
CA GLN A 573 -15.31 -7.80 -33.49
C GLN A 573 -15.27 -6.27 -33.34
N HIS A 574 -16.37 -5.66 -32.89
CA HIS A 574 -16.44 -4.23 -32.63
C HIS A 574 -15.95 -3.92 -31.22
N TRP A 575 -15.11 -2.90 -31.13
CA TRP A 575 -14.58 -2.37 -29.90
C TRP A 575 -14.77 -0.87 -29.83
N THR A 576 -15.10 -0.39 -28.64
CA THR A 576 -15.14 1.02 -28.29
C THR A 576 -14.35 1.26 -27.01
N GLN A 577 -13.58 2.35 -26.98
CA GLN A 577 -12.86 2.84 -25.81
C GLN A 577 -13.27 4.28 -25.56
N ASN A 578 -13.97 4.51 -24.45
CA ASN A 578 -14.42 5.84 -24.04
C ASN A 578 -13.56 6.38 -22.90
N PHE A 579 -13.23 7.66 -22.98
CA PHE A 579 -12.39 8.39 -22.03
C PHE A 579 -13.16 9.56 -21.42
N GLY A 580 -12.79 9.92 -20.19
CA GLY A 580 -13.36 11.06 -19.51
C GLY A 580 -12.44 11.66 -18.45
N SER A 581 -12.77 12.89 -18.05
CA SER A 581 -11.97 13.71 -17.13
C SER A 581 -12.47 13.70 -15.69
N HIS A 582 -13.53 12.95 -15.38
CA HIS A 582 -14.05 12.75 -14.03
C HIS A 582 -13.82 11.31 -13.51
N SER A 583 -13.32 11.17 -12.28
CA SER A 583 -13.18 9.89 -11.58
C SER A 583 -13.52 10.05 -10.10
N GLU A 584 -14.42 9.22 -9.60
CA GLU A 584 -14.79 9.17 -8.18
C GLU A 584 -13.66 8.59 -7.30
N LEU A 585 -12.78 7.77 -7.86
CA LEU A 585 -11.65 7.17 -7.13
C LEU A 585 -10.52 8.17 -6.88
N LEU A 586 -10.32 9.09 -7.84
CA LEU A 586 -9.20 10.03 -7.87
C LEU A 586 -9.54 11.39 -7.26
N ARG A 587 -10.82 11.63 -6.93
CA ARG A 587 -11.22 12.60 -5.90
C ARG A 587 -10.95 11.98 -4.53
#